data_AF-A0A8T6WQX6-F1
#
_entry.id   AF-A0A8T6WQX6-F1
#
_cell.length_a   1.000
_cell.length_b   1.000
_cell.length_c   1.000
_cell.angle_alpha   90.00
_cell.angle_beta   90.00
_cell.angle_gamma   90.00
#
_symmetry.space_group_name_H-M   'P 1'
#
loop_
_entity.id
_entity.type
_entity.pdbx_description
1 polymer ?
#
loop_
_entity_poly.entity_id
_entity_poly.type
_entity_poly.pdbx_seq_one_letter_code
_entity_poly.pdbx_strand_id
1 'polypeptide(L)'
;MVGGILAVDELVERNGELASLTEETVKKLGEILPPRASIANPVDLTGDTSAKQYEKAVKTCMSDPNVDALICMYAPTGQLSPKSAAKALSTFSKSKKPILACWMGGEKVQRG
;
A
#
# COMPACT_ATOMS: atom_id res chain seq x y z
N MET A 1 9.51 5.65 -4.19
CA MET A 1 9.93 5.81 -2.76
C MET A 1 10.99 4.75 -2.41
N VAL A 2 12.09 5.06 -1.71
CA VAL A 2 13.16 4.06 -1.40
C VAL A 2 12.72 2.94 -0.44
N GLY A 3 11.78 3.22 0.47
CA GLY A 3 11.32 2.23 1.46
C GLY A 3 10.60 1.03 0.84
N GLY A 4 9.94 1.20 -0.31
CA GLY A 4 9.29 0.10 -1.01
C GLY A 4 10.30 -0.93 -1.54
N ILE A 5 11.44 -0.46 -2.06
CA ILE A 5 12.50 -1.34 -2.59
C ILE A 5 13.18 -2.11 -1.45
N LEU A 6 13.53 -1.44 -0.35
CA LEU A 6 14.13 -2.09 0.81
C LEU A 6 13.21 -3.17 1.42
N ALA A 7 11.89 -2.94 1.40
CA ALA A 7 10.93 -3.95 1.84
C ALA A 7 10.89 -5.17 0.92
N VAL A 8 11.11 -4.99 -0.39
CA VAL A 8 11.24 -6.09 -1.34
C VAL A 8 12.54 -6.86 -1.11
N ASP A 9 13.66 -6.16 -0.91
CA ASP A 9 14.95 -6.79 -0.66
C ASP A 9 14.88 -7.68 0.59
N GLU A 10 14.36 -7.14 1.71
CA GLU A 10 14.17 -7.90 2.96
C GLU A 10 13.19 -9.06 2.79
N LEU A 11 12.13 -8.91 1.98
CA LEU A 11 11.19 -10.00 1.69
C LEU A 11 11.90 -11.16 0.99
N VAL A 12 12.72 -10.85 -0.02
CA VAL A 12 13.50 -11.85 -0.76
C VAL A 12 14.55 -12.50 0.12
N GLU A 13 15.24 -11.73 0.97
CA GLU A 13 16.21 -12.26 1.95
C GLU A 13 15.56 -13.24 2.94
N ARG A 14 14.28 -13.05 3.24
CA ARG A 14 13.47 -13.96 4.08
C ARG A 14 12.75 -15.06 3.30
N ASN A 15 13.14 -15.31 2.05
CA ASN A 15 12.54 -16.31 1.16
C ASN A 15 11.05 -16.07 0.86
N GLY A 16 10.58 -14.83 0.97
CA GLY A 16 9.25 -14.42 0.50
C GLY A 16 9.27 -14.03 -0.98
N GLU A 17 8.08 -13.94 -1.56
CA GLU A 17 7.89 -13.62 -2.98
C GLU A 17 6.91 -12.47 -3.15
N LEU A 18 7.17 -11.60 -4.13
CA LEU A 18 6.19 -10.57 -4.50
C LEU A 18 5.02 -11.21 -5.25
N ALA A 19 3.82 -10.96 -4.72
CA ALA A 19 2.59 -11.37 -5.37
C ALA A 19 2.51 -10.83 -6.81
N SER A 20 2.24 -11.71 -7.76
CA SER A 20 1.91 -11.34 -9.13
C SER A 20 0.44 -10.96 -9.20
N LEU A 21 0.15 -9.65 -9.24
CA LEU A 21 -1.23 -9.16 -9.28
C LEU A 21 -1.94 -9.63 -10.56
N THR A 22 -3.22 -9.97 -10.42
CA THR A 22 -4.06 -10.31 -11.57
C THR A 22 -4.26 -9.10 -12.49
N GLU A 23 -4.49 -9.35 -13.78
CA GLU A 23 -4.79 -8.28 -14.75
C GLU A 23 -6.01 -7.45 -14.33
N GLU A 24 -7.01 -8.10 -13.71
CA GLU A 24 -8.20 -7.43 -13.18
C GLU A 24 -7.85 -6.43 -12.06
N THR A 25 -6.98 -6.83 -11.13
CA THR A 25 -6.49 -5.97 -10.05
C THR A 25 -5.69 -4.80 -10.61
N VAL A 26 -4.76 -5.05 -11.54
CA VAL A 26 -3.96 -4.00 -12.20
C VAL A 26 -4.86 -2.99 -12.90
N LYS A 27 -5.87 -3.47 -13.65
CA LYS A 27 -6.84 -2.61 -14.32
C LYS A 27 -7.63 -1.74 -13.33
N LYS A 28 -8.16 -2.33 -12.25
CA LYS A 28 -8.88 -1.58 -11.20
C LYS A 28 -7.98 -0.53 -10.55
N LEU A 29 -6.71 -0.86 -10.28
CA LEU A 29 -5.75 0.11 -9.74
C LEU A 29 -5.53 1.28 -10.71
N GLY A 30 -5.42 1.02 -12.01
CA GLY A 30 -5.30 2.07 -13.04
C GLY A 30 -6.51 3.00 -13.13
N GLU A 31 -7.72 2.52 -12.80
CA GLU A 31 -8.94 3.35 -12.74
C GLU A 31 -9.01 4.20 -11.45
N ILE A 32 -8.37 3.75 -10.37
CA ILE A 32 -8.40 4.41 -9.05
C ILE A 32 -7.29 5.45 -8.92
N LEU A 33 -6.11 5.13 -9.44
CA LEU A 33 -4.87 5.85 -9.17
C LEU A 33 -4.52 6.85 -10.29
N PRO A 34 -3.80 7.94 -9.97
CA PRO A 34 -3.33 8.87 -10.99
C PRO A 34 -2.42 8.18 -12.01
N PRO A 35 -2.33 8.65 -13.26
CA PRO A 35 -1.49 8.04 -14.30
C PRO A 35 0.01 7.97 -13.98
N ARG A 36 0.48 8.77 -13.02
CA ARG A 36 1.87 8.79 -12.55
C ARG A 36 2.19 7.71 -11.51
N ALA A 37 1.18 7.01 -10.99
CA ALA A 37 1.36 5.93 -10.03
C ALA A 37 1.91 4.67 -10.71
N SER A 38 2.74 3.92 -10.00
CA SER A 38 3.10 2.56 -10.41
C SER A 38 2.02 1.61 -9.92
N ILE A 39 1.37 0.91 -10.85
CA ILE A 39 0.29 -0.05 -10.56
C ILE A 39 0.77 -1.51 -10.59
N ALA A 40 2.04 -1.75 -10.86
CA ALA A 40 2.70 -3.05 -10.66
C ALA A 40 3.02 -3.25 -9.17
N ASN A 41 3.38 -4.47 -8.74
CA ASN A 41 3.83 -4.73 -7.37
C ASN A 41 5.35 -4.51 -7.25
N PRO A 42 5.85 -3.61 -6.38
CA PRO A 42 5.13 -2.77 -5.42
C PRO A 42 4.33 -1.61 -6.02
N VAL A 43 3.11 -1.42 -5.52
CA VAL A 43 2.22 -0.33 -5.95
C VAL A 43 2.71 0.98 -5.32
N ASP A 44 3.26 1.88 -6.15
CA ASP A 44 3.79 3.18 -5.69
C ASP A 44 2.72 4.27 -5.87
N LEU A 45 2.20 4.73 -4.73
CA LEU A 45 1.22 5.80 -4.65
C LEU A 45 1.93 7.15 -4.72
N THR A 46 1.59 7.96 -5.72
CA THR A 46 2.14 9.32 -5.85
C THR A 46 1.59 10.24 -4.77
N GLY A 47 2.31 11.34 -4.50
CA GLY A 47 1.96 12.31 -3.45
C GLY A 47 0.58 12.98 -3.60
N ASP A 48 -0.03 12.88 -4.78
CA ASP A 48 -1.37 13.38 -5.10
C ASP A 48 -2.50 12.40 -4.73
N THR A 49 -2.17 11.22 -4.18
CA THR A 49 -3.16 10.20 -3.82
C THR A 49 -3.99 10.62 -2.61
N SER A 50 -5.31 10.73 -2.79
CA SER A 50 -6.24 11.04 -1.69
C SER A 50 -6.44 9.85 -0.74
N ALA A 51 -6.93 10.10 0.48
CA ALA A 51 -7.24 9.04 1.45
C ALA A 51 -8.25 8.01 0.92
N LYS A 52 -9.22 8.45 0.11
CA LYS A 52 -10.20 7.56 -0.52
C LYS A 52 -9.59 6.69 -1.61
N GLN A 53 -8.64 7.21 -2.38
CA GLN A 53 -7.90 6.43 -3.37
C GLN A 53 -6.97 5.42 -2.68
N TYR A 54 -6.31 5.83 -1.60
CA TYR A 54 -5.50 4.94 -0.76
C TYR A 54 -6.33 3.76 -0.23
N GLU A 55 -7.48 4.02 0.40
CA GLU A 55 -8.38 2.98 0.92
C GLU A 55 -8.85 2.03 -0.20
N LYS A 56 -9.24 2.57 -1.35
CA LYS A 56 -9.63 1.76 -2.51
C LYS A 56 -8.48 0.90 -3.03
N ALA A 57 -7.27 1.45 -3.13
CA ALA A 57 -6.10 0.70 -3.58
C ALA A 57 -5.78 -0.47 -2.63
N VAL A 58 -5.79 -0.22 -1.32
CA VAL A 58 -5.64 -1.27 -0.30
C VAL A 58 -6.72 -2.33 -0.46
N LYS A 59 -8.00 -1.94 -0.58
CA LYS A 59 -9.10 -2.88 -0.80
C LYS A 59 -8.90 -3.75 -2.03
N THR A 60 -8.48 -3.14 -3.14
CA THR A 60 -8.26 -3.81 -4.42
C THR A 60 -7.14 -4.85 -4.29
N CYS A 61 -6.00 -4.50 -3.67
CA CYS A 61 -4.90 -5.44 -3.43
C CYS A 61 -5.31 -6.58 -2.48
N MET A 62 -6.03 -6.27 -1.39
CA MET A 62 -6.49 -7.29 -0.43
C MET A 62 -7.49 -8.27 -1.04
N SER A 63 -8.22 -7.85 -2.08
CA SER A 63 -9.18 -8.69 -2.80
C SER A 63 -8.52 -9.57 -3.86
N ASP A 64 -7.26 -9.31 -4.23
CA ASP A 64 -6.56 -10.10 -5.25
C ASP A 64 -6.24 -11.51 -4.73
N PRO A 65 -6.62 -12.58 -5.45
CA PRO A 65 -6.42 -13.95 -4.97
C PRO A 65 -4.95 -14.36 -4.82
N ASN A 66 -4.02 -13.69 -5.50
CA ASN A 66 -2.59 -13.98 -5.45
C ASN A 66 -1.87 -13.24 -4.31
N VAL A 67 -2.58 -12.39 -3.56
CA VAL A 67 -2.03 -11.64 -2.43
C VAL A 67 -2.37 -12.37 -1.13
N ASP A 68 -1.37 -12.91 -0.44
CA ASP A 68 -1.56 -13.54 0.88
C ASP A 68 -1.52 -12.53 2.03
N ALA A 69 -0.69 -11.49 1.91
CA ALA A 69 -0.47 -10.46 2.90
C ALA A 69 -0.19 -9.11 2.22
N LEU A 70 -0.44 -8.01 2.93
CA LEU A 70 -0.13 -6.66 2.44
C LEU A 70 0.78 -5.92 3.41
N ILE A 71 1.83 -5.30 2.88
CA ILE A 71 2.68 -4.36 3.63
C ILE A 71 2.40 -2.95 3.10
N CYS A 72 1.87 -2.10 3.96
CA CYS A 72 1.60 -0.70 3.69
C CYS A 72 2.74 0.17 4.21
N MET A 73 3.59 0.64 3.31
CA MET A 73 4.66 1.60 3.61
C MET A 73 4.10 3.02 3.49
N TYR A 74 4.23 3.83 4.55
CA TYR A 74 3.81 5.22 4.53
C TYR A 74 4.96 6.15 4.91
N ALA A 75 5.13 7.21 4.12
CA ALA A 75 5.97 8.36 4.45
C ALA A 75 5.20 9.67 4.16
N PRO A 76 5.32 10.71 5.00
CA PRO A 76 4.57 11.95 4.87
C PRO A 76 5.19 12.87 3.80
N THR A 77 5.11 12.47 2.53
CA THR A 77 5.70 13.20 1.39
C THR A 77 4.66 13.87 0.48
N GLY A 78 3.36 13.77 0.82
CA GLY A 78 2.27 14.25 -0.03
C GLY A 78 1.04 14.68 0.77
N GLN A 79 -0.12 14.71 0.11
CA GLN A 79 -1.36 15.24 0.68
C GLN A 79 -2.01 14.30 1.70
N LEU A 80 -1.78 12.99 1.59
CA LEU A 80 -2.34 12.00 2.49
C LEU A 80 -1.74 12.15 3.89
N SER A 81 -2.54 12.56 4.88
CA SER A 81 -2.08 12.65 6.27
C SER A 81 -1.90 11.27 6.92
N PRO A 82 -1.00 11.12 7.90
CA PRO A 82 -0.79 9.83 8.57
C PRO A 82 -2.06 9.30 9.23
N LYS A 83 -2.78 10.17 9.93
CA LYS A 83 -4.06 9.84 10.57
C LYS A 83 -5.13 9.37 9.57
N SER A 84 -5.17 9.97 8.38
CA SER A 84 -6.10 9.57 7.33
C SER A 84 -5.75 8.20 6.75
N ALA A 85 -4.46 7.94 6.51
CA ALA A 85 -3.98 6.63 6.07
C ALA A 85 -4.27 5.54 7.13
N ALA A 86 -4.02 5.84 8.41
CA ALA A 86 -4.27 4.91 9.51
C ALA A 86 -5.74 4.57 9.65
N LYS A 87 -6.60 5.60 9.56
CA LYS A 87 -8.05 5.43 9.56
C LYS A 87 -8.50 4.56 8.38
N ALA A 88 -7.94 4.75 7.19
CA ALA A 88 -8.23 3.91 6.04
C ALA A 88 -7.80 2.45 6.26
N LEU A 89 -6.63 2.20 6.85
CA LEU A 89 -6.18 0.84 7.17
C LEU A 89 -7.04 0.17 8.26
N SER A 90 -7.54 0.94 9.23
CA SER A 90 -8.34 0.42 10.33
C SER A 90 -9.65 -0.26 9.88
N THR A 91 -10.16 0.09 8.69
CA THR A 91 -11.36 -0.53 8.12
C THR A 91 -11.14 -2.01 7.75
N PHE A 92 -9.88 -2.43 7.61
CA PHE A 92 -9.46 -3.79 7.30
C PHE A 92 -8.99 -4.59 8.52
N SER A 93 -9.19 -4.08 9.73
CA SER A 93 -8.78 -4.75 11.00
C SER A 93 -9.34 -6.16 11.20
N LYS A 94 -10.43 -6.51 10.52
CA LYS A 94 -11.06 -7.85 10.55
C LYS A 94 -10.82 -8.66 9.26
N SER A 95 -9.88 -8.23 8.42
CA SER A 95 -9.52 -8.96 7.19
C SER A 95 -8.93 -10.32 7.55
N LYS A 96 -9.19 -11.31 6.69
CA LYS A 96 -8.58 -12.66 6.80
C LYS A 96 -7.09 -12.64 6.46
N LYS A 97 -6.70 -11.79 5.51
CA LYS A 97 -5.32 -11.59 5.10
C LYS A 97 -4.66 -10.55 6.01
N PRO A 98 -3.45 -10.79 6.53
CA PRO A 98 -2.77 -9.83 7.39
C PRO A 98 -2.38 -8.56 6.64
N ILE A 99 -2.47 -7.43 7.33
CA ILE A 99 -1.94 -6.14 6.88
C ILE A 99 -0.90 -5.68 7.89
N LEU A 100 0.31 -5.40 7.41
CA LEU A 100 1.38 -4.78 8.17
C LEU A 100 1.49 -3.32 7.73
N ALA A 101 1.65 -2.40 8.69
CA ALA A 101 1.83 -0.99 8.40
C ALA A 101 3.20 -0.52 8.91
N CYS A 102 3.96 0.14 8.05
CA CYS A 102 5.26 0.72 8.39
C CYS A 102 5.20 2.24 8.19
N TRP A 103 5.32 2.97 9.31
CA TRP A 103 5.25 4.43 9.36
C TRP A 103 6.67 5.02 9.42
N MET A 104 7.12 5.62 8.33
CA MET A 104 8.45 6.24 8.21
C MET A 104 8.32 7.76 8.25
N GLY A 105 8.87 8.41 9.27
CA GLY A 105 8.85 9.88 9.34
C GLY A 105 8.97 10.50 10.73
N GLY A 106 9.36 9.72 11.75
CA GLY A 106 9.55 10.20 13.12
C GLY A 106 8.26 10.81 13.72
N GLU A 107 8.39 11.97 14.36
CA GLU A 107 7.27 12.66 15.02
C GLU A 107 6.10 12.95 14.07
N LYS A 108 6.37 13.17 12.78
CA LYS A 108 5.33 13.48 11.78
C LYS A 108 4.34 12.35 11.57
N VAL A 109 4.70 11.11 11.88
CA VAL A 109 3.84 9.93 11.67
C VAL A 109 3.33 9.31 12.97
N GLN A 110 3.66 9.89 14.13
CA GLN A 110 3.30 9.34 15.45
C GLN A 110 1.77 9.23 15.68
N ARG A 111 0.97 9.99 14.94
CA ARG A 111 -0.51 9.97 15.01
C ARG A 111 -1.16 9.08 13.93
N GLY A 112 -0.36 8.33 13.17
CA GLY A 112 -0.81 7.26 12.29
C GLY A 112 -0.99 5.94 13.03
#